data_AF-A0A3R9F2R7-F1
#
_entry.id   AF-A0A3R9F2R7-F1
#
_cell.length_a   1.000
_cell.length_b   1.000
_cell.length_c   1.000
_cell.angle_alpha   90.00
_cell.angle_beta   90.00
_cell.angle_gamma   90.00
#
_symmetry.space_group_name_H-M   'P 1'
#
loop_
_entity.id
_entity.type
_entity.pdbx_description
1 polymer ?
#
loop_
_entity_poly.entity_id
_entity_poly.type
_entity_poly.pdbx_seq_one_letter_code
_entity_poly.pdbx_strand_id
1 'polypeptide(L)' 'MSQWQEFVAAHSEGGVLDGVVARVLPFGAFVEVAPGVHGLLVTDRVPLQGSRVTVRIEAIDVERRRFSLVRA' A
#
# COMPACT_ATOMS: atom_id res chain seq x y z
N MET A 1 13.64 14.99 5.05
CA MET A 1 12.56 14.82 4.06
C MET A 1 11.43 14.06 4.73
N SER A 2 10.19 14.18 4.27
CA SER A 2 9.12 13.35 4.84
C SER A 2 9.20 11.94 4.26
N GLN A 3 8.84 10.92 5.06
CA GLN A 3 8.86 9.50 4.62
C GLN A 3 7.98 9.28 3.36
N TRP A 4 6.93 10.10 3.21
CA TRP A 4 6.11 10.15 2.00
C TRP A 4 6.89 10.64 0.77
N GLN A 5 7.69 11.69 0.89
CA GLN A 5 8.48 12.22 -0.23
C GLN A 5 9.54 11.22 -0.70
N GLU A 6 10.20 10.53 0.24
CA GLU A 6 11.15 9.46 -0.08
C GLU A 6 10.46 8.29 -0.77
N PHE A 7 9.28 7.90 -0.29
CA PHE A 7 8.47 6.87 -0.92
C PHE A 7 8.10 7.21 -2.36
N VAL A 8 7.56 8.41 -2.62
CA VAL A 8 7.16 8.83 -3.97
C VAL A 8 8.37 9.01 -4.90
N ALA A 9 9.54 9.37 -4.37
CA ALA A 9 10.77 9.46 -5.18
C ALA A 9 11.33 8.08 -5.56
N ALA A 10 11.13 7.07 -4.71
CA ALA A 10 11.65 5.71 -4.92
C ALA A 10 10.69 4.79 -5.67
N HIS A 11 9.40 5.13 -5.77
CA HIS A 11 8.36 4.25 -6.30
C HIS A 11 7.48 4.94 -7.34
N SER A 12 7.04 4.16 -8.33
CA SER A 12 6.17 4.59 -9.41
C SER A 12 5.01 3.61 -9.60
N GLU A 13 3.97 4.06 -10.32
CA GLU A 13 2.86 3.21 -10.72
C GLU A 13 3.36 1.96 -11.47
N GLY A 14 2.75 0.82 -11.17
CA GLY A 14 3.19 -0.50 -11.65
C GLY A 14 4.31 -1.13 -10.82
N GLY A 15 4.94 -0.39 -9.90
CA GLY A 15 5.95 -0.93 -8.98
C GLY A 15 5.37 -1.99 -8.04
N VAL A 16 6.14 -3.04 -7.77
CA VAL A 16 5.76 -4.12 -6.85
C VAL A 16 6.48 -3.92 -5.51
N LEU A 17 5.73 -4.10 -4.42
CA LEU A 17 6.18 -3.91 -3.05
C LEU A 17 5.75 -5.09 -2.19
N ASP A 18 6.56 -5.38 -1.18
CA ASP A 18 6.15 -6.24 -0.07
C ASP A 18 5.71 -5.35 1.09
N GLY A 19 4.55 -5.67 1.67
CA GLY A 19 4.00 -4.94 2.79
C GLY A 19 3.36 -5.86 3.82
N VAL A 20 3.01 -5.28 4.97
CA VAL A 20 2.33 -5.99 6.06
C VAL A 20 0.92 -5.42 6.21
N VAL A 21 -0.06 -6.30 6.37
CA VAL A 21 -1.45 -5.89 6.61
C VAL A 21 -1.56 -5.24 7.99
N ALA A 22 -1.62 -3.91 8.03
CA ALA A 22 -1.79 -3.13 9.26
C ALA A 22 -3.23 -3.22 9.78
N ARG A 23 -4.21 -3.15 8.88
CA ARG A 23 -5.64 -3.20 9.24
C ARG A 23 -6.49 -3.80 8.13
N VAL A 24 -7.47 -4.60 8.53
CA VAL A 24 -8.44 -5.22 7.61
C VAL A 24 -9.72 -4.39 7.52
N LEU A 25 -10.29 -4.30 6.33
CA LEU A 25 -11.54 -3.61 6.01
C LEU A 25 -12.52 -4.59 5.31
N PRO A 26 -13.83 -4.32 5.30
CA PRO A 26 -14.79 -5.19 4.60
C PRO A 26 -14.55 -5.33 3.08
N PHE A 27 -13.89 -4.35 2.48
CA PHE A 27 -13.61 -4.27 1.03
C PHE A 27 -12.12 -4.35 0.69
N GLY A 28 -11.27 -4.70 1.66
CA GLY A 28 -9.83 -4.71 1.44
C GLY A 28 -8.99 -4.66 2.72
N ALA A 29 -7.81 -4.04 2.62
CA ALA A 29 -6.89 -3.91 3.74
C ALA A 29 -5.98 -2.67 3.59
N PHE A 30 -5.63 -2.04 4.71
CA PHE A 30 -4.50 -1.14 4.77
C PHE A 30 -3.21 -1.96 4.90
N VAL A 31 -2.30 -1.75 3.96
CA VAL A 31 -1.00 -2.41 3.90
C VAL A 31 0.07 -1.35 4.16
N GLU A 32 0.87 -1.57 5.19
CA GLU A 32 2.05 -0.76 5.46
C GLU A 32 3.23 -1.29 4.62
N VAL A 33 3.78 -0.42 3.77
CA VAL A 33 4.88 -0.77 2.84
C VAL A 33 6.20 -0.09 3.21
N ALA A 34 6.12 0.97 4.01
CA ALA A 34 7.25 1.64 4.64
C ALA A 34 6.76 2.29 5.94
N PRO A 35 7.65 2.63 6.90
CA PRO A 35 7.22 3.13 8.19
C PRO A 35 6.29 4.34 8.04
N GLY A 36 5.07 4.25 8.57
CA GLY A 36 4.08 5.32 8.46
C GLY A 36 3.49 5.56 7.06
N VAL A 37 3.85 4.76 6.05
CA VAL A 37 3.32 4.82 4.69
C VAL A 37 2.38 3.65 4.45
N HIS A 38 1.09 3.96 4.32
CA HIS A 38 0.02 2.97 4.19
C HIS A 38 -0.68 3.12 2.85
N GLY A 39 -0.83 2.01 2.14
CA GLY A 39 -1.61 1.90 0.91
C GLY A 39 -2.91 1.15 1.16
N LEU A 40 -3.93 1.44 0.36
CA LEU A 40 -5.19 0.70 0.38
C LEU A 40 -5.15 -0.42 -0.65
N LEU A 41 -5.13 -1.67 -0.20
CA LEU A 41 -5.32 -2.85 -1.02
C LEU A 41 -6.82 -3.15 -1.15
N VAL A 42 -7.38 -2.93 -2.33
CA VAL A 42 -8.76 -3.33 -2.64
C VAL A 42 -8.73 -4.79 -3.09
N THR A 43 -9.40 -5.65 -2.35
CA THR A 43 -9.42 -7.11 -2.61
C THR A 43 -10.70 -7.71 -2.07
N ASP A 44 -11.25 -8.66 -2.81
CA ASP A 44 -12.39 -9.48 -2.40
C ASP A 44 -12.00 -10.48 -1.30
N ARG A 45 -10.74 -10.94 -1.32
CA ARG A 45 -10.15 -11.77 -0.29
C ARG A 45 -9.56 -10.92 0.81
N VAL A 46 -10.24 -10.92 1.96
CA VAL A 46 -9.75 -10.34 3.20
C VAL A 46 -8.45 -11.03 3.64
N PRO A 47 -7.30 -10.33 3.64
CA PRO A 47 -6.05 -10.91 4.12
C PRO A 47 -6.03 -10.93 5.66
N LEU A 48 -5.21 -11.80 6.23
CA LEU A 48 -5.02 -11.86 7.68
C LEU A 48 -4.27 -10.61 8.16
N GLN A 49 -4.73 -9.99 9.24
CA GLN A 49 -4.00 -8.89 9.88
C GLN A 49 -2.61 -9.38 10.32
N GLY A 50 -1.59 -8.56 10.06
CA GLY A 50 -0.18 -8.90 10.32
C GLY A 50 0.46 -9.84 9.28
N SER A 51 -0.28 -10.32 8.29
CA SER A 51 0.31 -11.12 7.20
C SER A 51 1.13 -10.25 6.25
N ARG A 52 2.19 -10.84 5.68
CA ARG A 52 2.94 -10.25 4.57
C ARG A 52 2.22 -10.48 3.25
N VAL A 53 2.11 -9.44 2.45
CA VAL A 53 1.48 -9.47 1.13
C VAL A 53 2.34 -8.74 0.12
N THR A 54 2.45 -9.32 -1.08
CA THR A 54 3.08 -8.66 -2.23
C THR A 54 1.98 -7.94 -3.01
N VAL A 55 2.18 -6.64 -3.22
CA VAL A 55 1.21 -5.72 -3.79
C VAL A 55 1.86 -4.90 -4.89
N ARG A 56 1.06 -4.48 -5.86
CA ARG A 56 1.48 -3.59 -6.93
C ARG A 56 0.82 -2.23 -6.75
N ILE A 57 1.60 -1.17 -6.93
CA ILE A 57 1.09 0.20 -6.93
C ILE A 57 0.24 0.39 -8.18
N GLU A 58 -1.05 0.65 -7.98
CA GLU A 58 -1.96 0.97 -9.07
C GLU A 58 -1.91 2.45 -9.40
N ALA A 59 -1.98 3.31 -8.38
CA ALA A 59 -2.00 4.75 -8.54
C ALA A 59 -1.41 5.46 -7.31
N ILE A 60 -0.71 6.58 -7.51
CA ILE A 60 -0.17 7.42 -6.43
C ILE A 60 -0.80 8.81 -6.49
N ASP A 61 -1.52 9.18 -5.43
CA ASP A 61 -2.11 10.51 -5.23
C ASP A 61 -1.23 11.30 -4.25
N VAL A 62 -0.28 12.06 -4.82
CA VAL A 62 0.70 12.84 -4.05
C VAL A 62 0.04 13.97 -3.27
N GLU A 63 -0.95 14.63 -3.86
CA GLU A 63 -1.66 15.76 -3.26
C GLU A 63 -2.40 15.34 -1.98
N ARG A 64 -3.10 14.21 -2.04
CA ARG A 64 -3.87 13.70 -0.91
C ARG A 64 -3.05 12.79 0.00
N ARG A 65 -1.80 12.51 -0.37
CA ARG A 65 -0.84 11.62 0.33
C ARG A 65 -1.37 10.20 0.49
N ARG A 66 -1.84 9.61 -0.62
CA ARG A 66 -2.46 8.27 -0.66
C ARG A 66 -1.98 7.51 -1.88
N PHE A 67 -2.07 6.19 -1.85
CA PHE A 67 -1.84 5.36 -3.02
C PHE A 67 -2.69 4.09 -2.92
N SER A 68 -3.08 3.61 -4.10
CA SER A 68 -3.89 2.41 -4.26
C SER A 68 -3.00 1.23 -4.58
N LEU A 69 -3.34 0.08 -4.01
CA LEU A 69 -2.64 -1.17 -4.17
C LEU A 69 -3.58 -2.20 -4.79
N VAL A 70 -3.04 -3.00 -5.68
CA VAL A 70 -3.68 -4.19 -6.23
C VAL A 70 -2.81 -5.40 -5.96
N ARG A 71 -3.39 -6.59 -6.04
CA ARG A 71 -2.61 -7.82 -5.95
C ARG A 71 -1.63 -7.90 -7.14
N ALA A 72 -0.36 -8.20 -6.84
CA ALA A 72 0.65 -8.47 -7.86
C ALA A 72 0.44 -9.85 -8.51
#